data_AF-D6XZK1-F1
#
_entry.id   AF-D6XZK1-F1
#
_cell.length_a   1.000
_cell.length_b   1.000
_cell.length_c   1.000
_cell.angle_alpha   90.00
_cell.angle_beta   90.00
_cell.angle_gamma   90.00
#
_symmetry.space_group_name_H-M   'P 1'
#
loop_
_entity.id
_entity.type
_entity.pdbx_description
1 polymer ?
#
loop_
_entity_poly.entity_id
_entity_poly.type
_entity_poly.pdbx_seq_one_letter_code
_entity_poly.pdbx_strand_id
1 'polypeptide(L)'
;MMKVTADELMKALRNIGCEEVDAGSNLFQDFEETPEIGIRINGKRFGIERIEGIAPETDKRIAREVKRKQRYYKVKKMPVLWLFTPGRETDVPDNRQLFLWESEIAAANRTKEDSAWELRANGHIRDASFFQLFDYEPDSAHERVLVNSITEASVRNGEPVFRTKRFLVDRKDAPIRAFLLWQSPWLALEDLTLIRAGSFVCGNSASEEAARVAFDRDVQNRQA
;
A
#
# COMPACT_ATOMS: atom_id res chain seq x y z
N MET A 1 -4.59 17.27 9.08
CA MET A 1 -4.67 15.81 9.23
C MET A 1 -3.60 15.40 10.24
N MET A 2 -3.97 14.65 11.28
CA MET A 2 -3.06 14.31 12.37
C MET A 2 -2.30 13.02 12.02
N LYS A 3 -1.00 12.99 12.32
CA LYS A 3 -0.10 11.89 11.99
C LYS A 3 -0.20 10.79 13.04
N VAL A 4 -0.14 9.53 12.62
CA VAL A 4 -0.07 8.38 13.53
C VAL A 4 1.35 8.29 14.06
N THR A 5 1.54 8.40 15.37
CA THR A 5 2.83 8.24 16.05
C THR A 5 3.20 6.77 16.21
N ALA A 6 4.48 6.49 16.44
CA ALA A 6 4.95 5.13 16.71
C ALA A 6 4.29 4.54 17.97
N ASP A 7 4.12 5.34 19.03
CA ASP A 7 3.51 4.91 20.29
C ASP A 7 2.03 4.53 20.12
N GLU A 8 1.27 5.33 19.38
CA GLU A 8 -0.13 5.02 19.04
C GLU A 8 -0.23 3.71 18.26
N LEU A 9 0.65 3.50 17.27
CA LEU A 9 0.67 2.27 16.48
C LEU A 9 1.06 1.06 17.33
N MET A 10 2.09 1.18 18.18
CA MET A 10 2.50 0.10 19.08
C MET A 10 1.39 -0.26 20.08
N LYS A 11 0.69 0.73 20.63
CA LYS A 11 -0.47 0.51 21.51
C LYS A 11 -1.57 -0.25 20.78
N ALA A 12 -1.92 0.17 19.58
CA ALA A 12 -2.94 -0.50 18.76
C ALA A 12 -2.54 -1.94 18.41
N LEU A 13 -1.28 -2.20 18.04
CA LEU A 13 -0.76 -3.55 17.74
C LEU A 13 -0.84 -4.49 18.95
N ARG A 14 -0.58 -3.99 20.16
CA ARG A 14 -0.71 -4.76 21.40
C ARG A 14 -2.16 -5.11 21.71
N ASN A 15 -3.09 -4.17 21.46
CA ASN A 15 -4.51 -4.40 21.68
C ASN A 15 -5.09 -5.52 20.80
N ILE A 16 -4.58 -5.68 19.57
CA ILE A 16 -5.00 -6.74 18.65
C ILE A 16 -4.29 -8.09 18.88
N GLY A 17 -3.50 -8.22 19.95
CA GLY A 17 -2.93 -9.48 20.38
C GLY A 17 -1.60 -9.86 19.71
N CYS A 18 -0.82 -8.90 19.21
CA CYS A 18 0.56 -9.18 18.79
C CYS A 18 1.41 -9.60 20.01
N GLU A 19 2.13 -10.72 19.92
CA GLU A 19 2.88 -11.33 21.05
C GLU A 19 3.96 -10.39 21.59
N GLU A 20 4.78 -9.83 20.69
CA GLU A 20 5.80 -8.85 21.05
C GLU A 20 5.73 -7.67 20.07
N VAL A 21 5.69 -6.46 20.62
CA VAL A 21 5.67 -5.19 19.88
C VAL A 21 6.59 -4.21 20.58
N ASP A 22 7.59 -3.70 19.86
CA ASP A 22 8.57 -2.76 20.38
C ASP A 22 9.13 -1.86 19.27
N ALA A 23 9.88 -0.82 19.66
CA ALA A 23 10.79 -0.14 18.76
C ALA A 23 11.75 -1.18 18.16
N GLY A 24 11.95 -1.16 16.84
CA GLY A 24 12.62 -2.26 16.15
C GLY A 24 14.04 -2.56 16.61
N SER A 25 14.72 -1.62 17.27
CA SER A 25 16.05 -1.82 17.85
C SER A 25 16.13 -2.97 18.86
N ASN A 26 15.05 -3.25 19.61
CA ASN A 26 15.06 -4.27 20.64
C ASN A 26 14.78 -5.68 20.10
N LEU A 27 13.87 -5.78 19.12
CA LEU A 27 13.44 -7.07 18.56
C LEU A 27 14.35 -7.59 17.44
N PHE A 28 15.22 -6.73 16.92
CA PHE A 28 16.07 -6.97 15.74
C PHE A 28 17.53 -6.61 15.98
N GLN A 29 18.09 -6.95 17.15
CA GLN A 29 19.50 -6.69 17.48
C GLN A 29 20.49 -7.35 16.50
N ASP A 30 20.06 -8.39 15.78
CA ASP A 30 20.81 -9.08 14.72
C ASP A 30 20.67 -8.44 13.33
N PHE A 31 20.02 -7.27 13.24
CA PHE A 31 19.84 -6.51 12.02
C PHE A 31 20.65 -5.21 12.08
N GLU A 32 21.37 -4.93 10.99
CA GLU A 32 22.08 -3.67 10.75
C GLU A 32 21.11 -2.51 10.49
N GLU A 33 19.99 -2.81 9.84
CA GLU A 33 18.88 -1.89 9.61
C GLU A 33 17.67 -2.45 10.33
N THR A 34 17.16 -1.70 11.30
CA THR A 34 15.98 -2.09 12.08
C THR A 34 14.75 -1.33 11.58
N PRO A 35 13.58 -1.99 11.52
CA PRO A 35 12.35 -1.28 11.21
C PRO A 35 12.05 -0.28 12.32
N GLU A 36 11.23 0.72 12.04
CA GLU A 36 10.81 1.67 13.07
C GLU A 36 10.06 0.95 14.20
N ILE A 37 9.10 0.08 13.83
CA ILE A 37 8.38 -0.78 14.76
C ILE A 37 8.65 -2.23 14.40
N GLY A 38 9.04 -3.00 15.40
CA GLY A 38 9.22 -4.43 15.33
C GLY A 38 8.02 -5.18 15.89
N ILE A 39 7.65 -6.27 15.24
CA ILE A 39 6.58 -7.16 15.68
C ILE A 39 7.06 -8.61 15.61
N ARG A 40 6.76 -9.41 16.63
CA ARG A 40 6.92 -10.87 16.60
C ARG A 40 5.58 -11.56 16.81
N ILE A 41 5.25 -12.51 15.95
CA ILE A 41 4.05 -13.35 16.05
C ILE A 41 4.40 -14.77 15.61
N ASN A 42 4.10 -15.78 16.44
CA ASN A 42 4.39 -17.19 16.19
C ASN A 42 5.86 -17.41 15.79
N GLY A 43 6.78 -16.71 16.46
CA GLY A 43 8.23 -16.75 16.18
C GLY A 43 8.67 -16.09 14.85
N LYS A 44 7.74 -15.58 14.04
CA LYS A 44 8.06 -14.81 12.83
C LYS A 44 8.18 -13.32 13.16
N ARG A 45 9.11 -12.66 12.49
CA ARG A 45 9.40 -11.24 12.69
C ARG A 45 8.88 -10.39 11.53
N PHE A 46 8.28 -9.26 11.85
CA PHE A 46 7.71 -8.30 10.92
C PHE A 46 8.17 -6.88 11.27
N GLY A 47 8.26 -6.01 10.27
CA GLY A 47 8.55 -4.60 10.47
C GLY A 47 7.40 -3.72 10.02
N ILE A 48 7.29 -2.55 10.65
CA ILE A 48 6.53 -1.42 10.11
C ILE A 48 7.48 -0.23 9.98
N GLU A 49 7.38 0.47 8.86
CA GLU A 49 8.14 1.69 8.56
C GLU A 49 7.15 2.80 8.19
N ARG A 50 7.33 3.99 8.76
CA ARG A 50 6.56 5.17 8.37
C ARG A 50 7.36 6.05 7.41
N ILE A 51 6.68 6.56 6.39
CA ILE A 51 7.21 7.55 5.46
C ILE A 51 6.46 8.86 5.67
N GLU A 52 7.21 9.90 5.97
CA GLU A 52 6.69 11.24 6.23
C GLU A 52 7.49 12.30 5.47
N GLY A 53 6.89 13.48 5.28
CA GLY A 53 7.59 14.64 4.74
C GLY A 53 7.99 14.48 3.27
N ILE A 54 7.21 13.73 2.49
CA ILE A 54 7.38 13.62 1.05
C ILE A 54 7.05 14.98 0.43
N ALA A 55 8.04 15.56 -0.23
CA ALA A 55 7.98 16.83 -0.95
C ALA A 55 8.87 16.71 -2.20
N PRO A 56 8.69 17.56 -3.23
CA PRO A 56 9.50 17.49 -4.46
C PRO A 56 11.02 17.44 -4.20
N GLU A 57 11.50 18.18 -3.20
CA GLU A 57 12.91 18.32 -2.86
C GLU A 57 13.46 17.12 -2.08
N THR A 58 12.59 16.38 -1.37
CA THR A 58 12.96 15.26 -0.50
C THR A 58 12.68 13.90 -1.13
N ASP A 59 11.77 13.83 -2.12
CA ASP A 59 11.25 12.58 -2.68
C ASP A 59 12.37 11.63 -3.15
N LYS A 60 13.28 12.10 -4.01
CA LYS A 60 14.39 11.27 -4.52
C LYS A 60 15.28 10.69 -3.41
N ARG A 61 15.50 11.46 -2.34
CA ARG A 61 16.28 11.01 -1.18
C ARG A 61 15.53 9.93 -0.42
N ILE A 62 14.25 10.16 -0.11
CA ILE A 62 13.38 9.21 0.58
C ILE A 62 13.25 7.92 -0.25
N ALA A 63 13.00 8.02 -1.55
CA ALA A 63 12.87 6.87 -2.45
C ALA A 63 14.12 5.99 -2.46
N ARG A 64 15.32 6.59 -2.47
CA ARG A 64 16.59 5.83 -2.39
C ARG A 64 16.72 5.08 -1.07
N GLU A 65 16.34 5.73 0.04
CA GLU A 65 16.37 5.14 1.37
C GLU A 65 15.41 3.96 1.49
N VAL A 66 14.16 4.15 1.05
CA VAL A 66 13.14 3.09 1.00
C VAL A 66 13.62 1.91 0.16
N LYS A 67 14.10 2.16 -1.07
CA LYS A 67 14.64 1.10 -1.95
C LYS A 67 15.82 0.34 -1.33
N ARG A 68 16.65 1.01 -0.53
CA ARG A 68 17.79 0.40 0.17
C ARG A 68 17.30 -0.50 1.30
N LYS A 69 16.45 0.04 2.20
CA LYS A 69 15.84 -0.70 3.32
C LYS A 69 15.01 -1.90 2.84
N GLN A 70 14.16 -1.71 1.82
CA GLN A 70 13.34 -2.79 1.28
C GLN A 70 14.16 -3.93 0.68
N ARG A 71 15.29 -3.62 0.02
CA ARG A 71 16.24 -4.65 -0.43
C ARG A 71 16.85 -5.41 0.75
N TYR A 72 17.26 -4.70 1.79
CA TYR A 72 17.80 -5.31 3.01
C TYR A 72 16.79 -6.25 3.68
N TYR A 73 15.57 -5.79 3.93
CA TYR A 73 14.52 -6.59 4.56
C TYR A 73 14.11 -7.81 3.73
N LYS A 74 14.11 -7.69 2.40
CA LYS A 74 13.89 -8.81 1.49
C LYS A 74 14.97 -9.88 1.63
N VAL A 75 16.25 -9.50 1.74
CA VAL A 75 17.37 -10.44 1.97
C VAL A 75 17.22 -11.13 3.33
N LYS A 76 16.82 -10.39 4.36
CA LYS A 76 16.55 -10.93 5.71
C LYS A 76 15.24 -11.72 5.81
N LYS A 77 14.47 -11.85 4.71
CA LYS A 77 13.15 -12.50 4.67
C LYS A 77 12.17 -11.94 5.71
N MET A 78 12.29 -10.65 6.03
CA MET A 78 11.42 -9.94 6.96
C MET A 78 10.37 -9.16 6.17
N PRO A 79 9.07 -9.52 6.28
CA PRO A 79 8.02 -8.71 5.69
C PRO A 79 7.93 -7.36 6.40
N VAL A 80 7.79 -6.29 5.61
CA VAL A 80 7.65 -4.93 6.12
C VAL A 80 6.41 -4.29 5.52
N LEU A 81 5.61 -3.65 6.37
CA LEU A 81 4.53 -2.78 5.95
C LEU A 81 5.04 -1.33 5.94
N TRP A 82 4.95 -0.70 4.79
CA TRP A 82 5.23 0.73 4.66
C TRP A 82 3.93 1.52 4.79
N LEU A 83 3.93 2.47 5.71
CA LEU A 83 2.82 3.39 5.95
C LEU A 83 3.25 4.79 5.53
N PHE A 84 2.48 5.46 4.68
CA PHE A 84 2.71 6.87 4.40
C PHE A 84 1.65 7.71 5.11
N THR A 85 2.12 8.83 5.63
CA THR A 85 1.21 9.89 6.04
C THR A 85 0.77 10.63 4.78
N PRO A 86 -0.51 10.63 4.44
CA PRO A 86 -0.98 11.39 3.28
C PRO A 86 -0.64 12.88 3.45
N GLY A 87 -0.11 13.47 2.38
CA GLY A 87 0.11 14.91 2.26
C GLY A 87 -1.21 15.66 2.05
N ARG A 88 -1.16 16.91 1.54
CA ARG A 88 -2.36 17.53 0.97
C ARG A 88 -2.82 16.64 -0.19
N GLU A 89 -4.03 16.12 -0.07
CA GLU A 89 -4.69 15.21 -0.99
C GLU A 89 -4.42 15.59 -2.46
N THR A 90 -3.73 14.71 -3.20
CA THR A 90 -3.78 14.64 -4.66
C THR A 90 -4.84 13.63 -5.12
N ASP A 91 -5.77 13.26 -4.23
CA ASP A 91 -6.97 12.52 -4.57
C ASP A 91 -7.90 13.50 -5.27
N VAL A 92 -7.85 13.54 -6.61
CA VAL A 92 -8.90 14.19 -7.40
C VAL A 92 -10.14 13.31 -7.24
N PRO A 93 -11.20 13.75 -6.53
CA PRO A 93 -12.29 12.87 -6.11
C PRO A 93 -13.07 12.22 -7.25
N ASP A 94 -12.94 12.76 -8.47
CA ASP A 94 -13.65 12.30 -9.66
C ASP A 94 -12.80 11.48 -10.65
N ASN A 95 -11.48 11.41 -10.48
CA ASN A 95 -10.61 10.76 -11.45
C ASN A 95 -10.06 9.46 -10.86
N ARG A 96 -10.18 8.34 -11.60
CA ARG A 96 -9.55 7.07 -11.26
C ARG A 96 -8.03 7.08 -11.51
N GLN A 97 -7.39 8.19 -11.18
CA GLN A 97 -6.01 8.52 -11.44
C GLN A 97 -5.31 8.89 -10.13
N LEU A 98 -4.10 8.37 -9.93
CA LEU A 98 -3.21 8.73 -8.84
C LEU A 98 -1.97 9.41 -9.41
N PHE A 99 -1.53 10.46 -8.72
CA PHE A 99 -0.20 11.03 -8.87
C PHE A 99 0.63 10.64 -7.65
N LEU A 100 1.67 9.86 -7.91
CA LEU A 100 2.52 9.27 -6.89
C LEU A 100 3.93 9.82 -6.99
N TRP A 101 4.52 10.03 -5.84
CA TRP A 101 5.94 10.30 -5.66
C TRP A 101 6.78 9.03 -5.89
N GLU A 102 8.06 9.19 -6.21
CA GLU A 102 8.96 8.04 -6.39
C GLU A 102 9.07 7.20 -5.10
N SER A 103 9.03 7.88 -3.95
CA SER A 103 9.06 7.25 -2.63
C SER A 103 7.82 6.40 -2.33
N GLU A 104 6.63 6.81 -2.77
CA GLU A 104 5.39 6.05 -2.57
C GLU A 104 5.40 4.77 -3.42
N ILE A 105 5.87 4.87 -4.66
CA ILE A 105 6.07 3.70 -5.53
C ILE A 105 7.15 2.77 -4.99
N ALA A 106 8.25 3.33 -4.47
CA ALA A 106 9.31 2.55 -3.85
C ALA A 106 8.82 1.75 -2.63
N ALA A 107 7.84 2.30 -1.90
CA ALA A 107 7.26 1.71 -0.70
C ALA A 107 6.05 0.82 -0.96
N ALA A 108 5.61 0.73 -2.22
CA ALA A 108 4.45 -0.05 -2.60
C ALA A 108 4.68 -1.53 -2.26
N ASN A 109 3.70 -2.13 -1.60
CA ASN A 109 3.74 -3.52 -1.17
C ASN A 109 3.01 -4.39 -2.20
N ARG A 110 3.51 -5.61 -2.38
CA ARG A 110 2.82 -6.64 -3.16
C ARG A 110 2.26 -7.67 -2.20
N THR A 111 0.94 -7.72 -2.15
CA THR A 111 0.13 -8.59 -1.30
C THR A 111 -0.58 -9.65 -2.15
N LYS A 112 -1.26 -10.59 -1.48
CA LYS A 112 -2.09 -11.59 -2.18
C LYS A 112 -3.27 -10.94 -2.90
N GLU A 113 -3.87 -9.92 -2.30
CA GLU A 113 -4.99 -9.18 -2.91
C GLU A 113 -4.52 -8.43 -4.17
N ASP A 114 -3.29 -7.89 -4.20
CA ASP A 114 -2.73 -7.31 -5.43
C ASP A 114 -2.67 -8.34 -6.56
N SER A 115 -2.29 -9.59 -6.24
CA SER A 115 -2.25 -10.66 -7.24
C SER A 115 -3.65 -11.05 -7.73
N ALA A 116 -4.66 -11.00 -6.85
CA ALA A 116 -6.06 -11.24 -7.23
C ALA A 116 -6.62 -10.13 -8.14
N TRP A 117 -6.34 -8.87 -7.80
CA TRP A 117 -6.65 -7.73 -8.66
C TRP A 117 -5.92 -7.81 -10.01
N GLU A 118 -4.64 -8.20 -10.00
CA GLU A 118 -3.82 -8.33 -11.20
C GLU A 118 -4.40 -9.37 -12.15
N LEU A 119 -4.77 -10.54 -11.62
CA LEU A 119 -5.40 -11.60 -12.42
C LEU A 119 -6.71 -11.11 -13.06
N ARG A 120 -7.52 -10.37 -12.29
CA ARG A 120 -8.83 -9.92 -12.75
C ARG A 120 -8.73 -8.80 -13.78
N ALA A 121 -7.90 -7.79 -13.52
CA ALA A 121 -7.64 -6.71 -14.47
C ALA A 121 -7.07 -7.24 -15.79
N ASN A 122 -6.06 -8.13 -15.74
CA ASN A 122 -5.48 -8.74 -16.93
C ASN A 122 -6.48 -9.61 -17.72
N GLY A 123 -7.50 -10.17 -17.07
CA GLY A 123 -8.58 -10.89 -17.76
C GLY A 123 -9.45 -10.00 -18.66
N HIS A 124 -9.46 -8.69 -18.43
CA HIS A 124 -10.25 -7.71 -19.18
C HIS A 124 -9.45 -6.91 -20.20
N ILE A 125 -8.11 -6.94 -20.12
CA ILE A 125 -7.25 -6.22 -21.06
C ILE A 125 -7.23 -6.97 -22.38
N ARG A 126 -7.84 -6.37 -23.40
CA ARG A 126 -7.79 -6.84 -24.79
C ARG A 126 -6.93 -5.93 -25.65
N ASP A 127 -7.04 -4.64 -25.42
CA ASP A 127 -6.31 -3.57 -26.09
C ASP A 127 -6.32 -2.30 -25.21
N ALA A 128 -5.79 -1.20 -25.75
CA ALA A 128 -5.68 0.08 -25.03
C ALA A 128 -7.03 0.69 -24.61
N SER A 129 -8.16 0.28 -25.19
CA SER A 129 -9.50 0.77 -24.80
C SER A 129 -9.87 0.43 -23.36
N PHE A 130 -9.27 -0.62 -22.78
CA PHE A 130 -9.42 -0.93 -21.35
C PHE A 130 -9.07 0.27 -20.46
N PHE A 131 -8.08 1.08 -20.84
CA PHE A 131 -7.65 2.21 -20.03
C PHE A 131 -8.60 3.41 -20.12
N GLN A 132 -9.51 3.44 -21.10
CA GLN A 132 -10.57 4.45 -21.16
C GLN A 132 -11.54 4.37 -19.98
N LEU A 133 -11.61 3.22 -19.28
CA LEU A 133 -12.38 3.04 -18.04
C LEU A 133 -11.95 4.00 -16.92
N PHE A 134 -10.76 4.59 -17.02
CA PHE A 134 -10.19 5.47 -16.01
C PHE A 134 -10.29 6.95 -16.40
N ASP A 135 -11.00 7.24 -17.50
CA ASP A 135 -11.24 8.58 -18.01
C ASP A 135 -9.95 9.36 -18.32
N TYR A 136 -8.87 8.65 -18.70
CA TYR A 136 -7.62 9.25 -19.19
C TYR A 136 -6.88 8.36 -20.20
N GLU A 137 -6.10 8.99 -21.08
CA GLU A 137 -5.34 8.32 -22.14
C GLU A 137 -4.06 7.66 -21.57
N PRO A 138 -3.84 6.35 -21.80
CA PRO A 138 -2.66 5.65 -21.30
C PRO A 138 -1.39 6.12 -22.02
N ASP A 139 -0.27 6.20 -21.29
CA ASP A 139 1.03 6.56 -21.87
C ASP A 139 1.61 5.42 -22.73
N SER A 140 1.19 4.18 -22.46
CA SER A 140 1.53 3.03 -23.31
C SER A 140 0.42 1.97 -23.35
N ALA A 141 0.33 1.27 -24.49
CA ALA A 141 -0.54 0.12 -24.62
C ALA A 141 0.05 -1.06 -23.83
N HIS A 142 -0.43 -1.27 -22.62
CA HIS A 142 -0.01 -2.40 -21.80
C HIS A 142 -0.84 -3.65 -22.15
N GLU A 143 -0.20 -4.68 -22.71
CA GLU A 143 -0.85 -5.99 -22.89
C GLU A 143 -1.07 -6.70 -21.55
N ARG A 144 -0.29 -6.34 -20.53
CA ARG A 144 -0.40 -6.83 -19.16
C ARG A 144 -0.05 -5.74 -18.18
N VAL A 145 -0.73 -5.74 -17.04
CA VAL A 145 -0.53 -4.79 -15.96
C VAL A 145 -0.09 -5.49 -14.68
N LEU A 146 0.62 -4.76 -13.85
CA LEU A 146 0.98 -5.18 -12.49
C LEU A 146 0.21 -4.31 -11.50
N VAL A 147 -0.46 -4.96 -10.55
CA VAL A 147 -1.14 -4.26 -9.45
C VAL A 147 -0.19 -4.14 -8.28
N ASN A 148 -0.15 -2.94 -7.70
CA ASN A 148 0.54 -2.67 -6.45
C ASN A 148 -0.40 -1.99 -5.46
N SER A 149 0.00 -2.02 -4.19
CA SER A 149 -0.74 -1.32 -3.15
C SER A 149 0.13 -0.40 -2.32
N ILE A 150 -0.49 0.69 -1.90
CA ILE A 150 0.06 1.66 -0.95
C ILE A 150 -0.95 1.76 0.20
N THR A 151 -0.46 1.73 1.44
CA THR A 151 -1.25 1.91 2.66
C THR A 151 -0.99 3.25 3.36
N GLU A 152 -2.02 4.07 3.45
CA GLU A 152 -2.05 5.33 4.20
C GLU A 152 -2.29 5.07 5.68
N ALA A 153 -1.72 5.92 6.53
CA ALA A 153 -2.02 5.98 7.95
C ALA A 153 -2.43 7.40 8.36
N SER A 154 -3.48 7.51 9.19
CA SER A 154 -3.97 8.76 9.76
C SER A 154 -4.57 8.55 11.14
N VAL A 155 -4.84 9.62 11.88
CA VAL A 155 -5.62 9.54 13.12
C VAL A 155 -7.01 10.13 12.91
N ARG A 156 -8.04 9.36 13.29
CA ARG A 156 -9.45 9.79 13.27
C ARG A 156 -10.08 9.45 14.62
N ASN A 157 -10.79 10.40 15.21
CA ASN A 157 -11.42 10.24 16.53
C ASN A 157 -10.45 9.76 17.62
N GLY A 158 -9.17 10.18 17.54
CA GLY A 158 -8.13 9.78 18.49
C GLY A 158 -7.51 8.40 18.26
N GLU A 159 -7.93 7.68 17.22
CA GLU A 159 -7.45 6.33 16.92
C GLU A 159 -6.72 6.26 15.56
N PRO A 160 -5.64 5.47 15.45
CA PRO A 160 -5.01 5.18 14.16
C PRO A 160 -5.97 4.46 13.21
N VAL A 161 -6.08 5.01 12.00
CA VAL A 161 -6.86 4.45 10.90
C VAL A 161 -6.02 4.38 9.64
N PHE A 162 -6.39 3.47 8.76
CA PHE A 162 -5.59 3.11 7.61
C PHE A 162 -6.43 2.98 6.36
N ARG A 163 -5.82 3.22 5.20
CA ARG A 163 -6.51 3.12 3.91
C ARG A 163 -5.58 2.54 2.88
N THR A 164 -6.01 1.48 2.20
CA THR A 164 -5.24 0.85 1.13
C THR A 164 -5.78 1.28 -0.22
N LYS A 165 -4.87 1.67 -1.12
CA LYS A 165 -5.15 1.96 -2.53
C LYS A 165 -4.50 0.89 -3.40
N ARG A 166 -5.27 0.31 -4.32
CA ARG A 166 -4.84 -0.65 -5.35
C ARG A 166 -4.70 0.10 -6.66
N PHE A 167 -3.56 -0.03 -7.32
CA PHE A 167 -3.32 0.74 -8.54
C PHE A 167 -2.42 0.03 -9.55
N LEU A 168 -2.51 0.48 -10.80
CA LEU A 168 -1.65 0.09 -11.92
C LEU A 168 -0.74 1.26 -12.28
N VAL A 169 0.56 1.04 -12.42
CA VAL A 169 1.47 2.11 -12.86
C VAL A 169 1.30 2.32 -14.36
N ASP A 170 1.05 3.56 -14.77
CA ASP A 170 0.93 3.98 -16.17
C ASP A 170 2.30 4.42 -16.70
N ARG A 171 2.80 5.55 -16.19
CA ARG A 171 4.11 6.11 -16.57
C ARG A 171 5.10 6.03 -15.42
N LYS A 172 6.37 5.78 -15.73
CA LYS A 172 7.44 5.68 -14.72
C LYS A 172 8.21 6.98 -14.47
N ASP A 173 7.97 8.00 -15.30
CA ASP A 173 8.61 9.31 -15.16
C ASP A 173 7.82 10.22 -14.19
N ALA A 174 8.55 10.92 -13.33
CA ALA A 174 7.97 11.74 -12.27
C ALA A 174 7.22 12.98 -12.81
N PRO A 175 6.07 13.38 -12.21
CA PRO A 175 5.31 12.64 -11.18
C PRO A 175 4.75 11.33 -11.74
N ILE A 176 4.87 10.24 -10.99
CA ILE A 176 4.45 8.92 -11.46
C ILE A 176 2.92 8.93 -11.52
N ARG A 177 2.37 8.45 -12.64
CA ARG A 177 0.93 8.36 -12.85
C ARG A 177 0.51 6.91 -12.71
N ALA A 178 -0.64 6.69 -12.08
CA ALA A 178 -1.19 5.37 -11.90
C ALA A 178 -2.72 5.37 -12.02
N PHE A 179 -3.27 4.24 -12.48
CA PHE A 179 -4.70 3.98 -12.54
C PHE A 179 -5.17 3.47 -11.17
N LEU A 180 -6.08 4.17 -10.50
CA LEU A 180 -6.70 3.71 -9.26
C LEU A 180 -7.74 2.63 -9.59
N LEU A 181 -7.49 1.39 -9.16
CA LEU A 181 -8.46 0.30 -9.31
C LEU A 181 -9.48 0.32 -8.19
N TRP A 182 -9.00 0.50 -6.96
CA TRP A 182 -9.83 0.45 -5.78
C TRP A 182 -9.16 1.14 -4.61
N GLN A 183 -9.99 1.68 -3.72
CA GLN A 183 -9.57 2.27 -2.47
C GLN A 183 -10.48 1.73 -1.36
N SER A 184 -9.88 1.26 -0.28
CA SER A 184 -10.63 0.85 0.91
C SER A 184 -11.28 2.06 1.59
N PRO A 185 -12.35 1.86 2.37
CA PRO A 185 -12.68 2.84 3.41
C PRO A 185 -11.50 2.99 4.39
N TRP A 186 -11.58 4.00 5.26
CA TRP A 186 -10.68 4.07 6.41
C TRP A 186 -11.03 2.95 7.38
N LEU A 187 -10.05 2.10 7.66
CA LEU A 187 -10.16 0.90 8.47
C LEU A 187 -9.38 1.08 9.78
N ALA A 188 -9.83 0.42 10.84
CA ALA A 188 -9.03 0.28 12.05
C ALA A 188 -7.81 -0.61 11.77
N LEU A 189 -6.81 -0.57 12.66
CA LEU A 189 -5.62 -1.41 12.51
C LEU A 189 -5.95 -2.91 12.44
N GLU A 190 -6.92 -3.35 13.24
CA GLU A 190 -7.33 -4.76 13.34
C GLU A 190 -7.85 -5.30 11.99
N ASP A 191 -8.52 -4.45 11.22
CA ASP A 191 -9.05 -4.75 9.90
C ASP A 191 -8.01 -4.68 8.78
N LEU A 192 -6.95 -3.89 8.99
CA LEU A 192 -5.85 -3.70 8.05
C LEU A 192 -4.69 -4.69 8.26
N THR A 193 -4.58 -5.27 9.46
CA THR A 193 -3.41 -6.07 9.86
C THR A 193 -3.81 -7.35 10.56
N LEU A 194 -4.45 -8.25 9.82
CA LEU A 194 -4.44 -9.65 10.24
C LEU A 194 -3.21 -10.31 9.62
N ILE A 195 -2.16 -10.49 10.43
CA ILE A 195 -1.00 -11.32 10.11
C ILE A 195 -1.49 -12.77 10.00
N ARG A 196 -2.15 -13.11 8.88
CA ARG A 196 -2.63 -14.46 8.58
C ARG A 196 -1.55 -15.20 7.83
N ALA A 197 -1.18 -16.37 8.32
CA ALA A 197 -0.13 -17.23 7.75
C ALA A 197 1.26 -16.54 7.60
N GLY A 198 1.51 -15.45 8.33
CA GLY A 198 2.77 -14.74 8.33
C GLY A 198 2.98 -13.75 7.19
N SER A 199 1.93 -13.01 6.81
CA SER A 199 2.00 -11.86 5.89
C SER A 199 1.01 -10.77 6.29
N PHE A 200 1.32 -9.50 6.00
CA PHE A 200 0.36 -8.40 6.13
C PHE A 200 -0.78 -8.55 5.12
N VAL A 201 -2.02 -8.61 5.60
CA VAL A 201 -3.22 -8.59 4.76
C VAL A 201 -3.75 -7.17 4.75
N CYS A 202 -3.19 -6.32 3.88
CA CYS A 202 -3.55 -4.91 3.79
C CYS A 202 -4.92 -4.76 3.11
N GLY A 203 -6.01 -4.89 3.85
CA GLY A 203 -7.38 -4.77 3.34
C GLY A 203 -8.32 -5.90 3.80
N ASN A 204 -9.63 -5.69 3.67
CA ASN A 204 -10.64 -6.69 4.02
C ASN A 204 -10.98 -7.55 2.80
N SER A 205 -10.66 -8.85 2.81
CA SER A 205 -10.85 -9.73 1.65
C SER A 205 -12.30 -9.81 1.14
N ALA A 206 -13.31 -9.66 2.01
CA ALA A 206 -14.71 -9.66 1.57
C ALA A 206 -15.06 -8.35 0.84
N SER A 207 -14.62 -7.20 1.37
CA SER A 207 -14.78 -5.91 0.71
C SER A 207 -13.99 -5.84 -0.61
N GLU A 208 -12.78 -6.39 -0.64
CA GLU A 208 -11.93 -6.50 -1.83
C GLU A 208 -12.59 -7.35 -2.92
N GLU A 209 -13.21 -8.49 -2.57
CA GLU A 209 -13.93 -9.30 -3.55
C GLU A 209 -15.19 -8.62 -4.07
N ALA A 210 -15.97 -7.97 -3.18
CA ALA A 210 -17.13 -7.19 -3.61
C ALA A 210 -16.72 -6.06 -4.57
N ALA A 211 -15.59 -5.40 -4.30
CA ALA A 211 -15.03 -4.37 -5.16
C ALA A 211 -14.56 -4.92 -6.51
N ARG A 212 -13.91 -6.08 -6.54
CA ARG A 212 -13.53 -6.78 -7.77
C ARG A 212 -14.75 -7.16 -8.63
N VAL A 213 -15.82 -7.64 -8.01
CA VAL A 213 -17.07 -7.94 -8.70
C VAL A 213 -17.72 -6.67 -9.24
N ALA A 214 -17.69 -5.56 -8.50
CA ALA A 214 -18.19 -4.28 -8.98
C ALA A 214 -17.35 -3.74 -10.16
N PHE A 215 -16.03 -3.89 -10.09
CA PHE A 215 -15.10 -3.55 -11.16
C PHE A 215 -15.42 -4.31 -12.45
N ASP A 216 -15.65 -5.62 -12.39
CA ASP A 216 -16.05 -6.41 -13.57
C ASP A 216 -17.31 -5.88 -14.24
N ARG A 217 -18.33 -5.52 -13.44
CA ARG A 217 -19.58 -4.98 -13.98
C ARG A 217 -19.36 -3.64 -14.67
N ASP A 218 -18.54 -2.78 -14.09
CA ASP A 218 -18.21 -1.48 -14.68
C ASP A 218 -17.43 -1.63 -16.00
N VAL A 219 -16.46 -2.55 -16.05
CA VAL A 219 -15.75 -2.91 -17.29
C VAL A 219 -16.76 -3.37 -18.35
N GLN A 220 -17.65 -4.31 -18.01
CA GLN A 220 -18.64 -4.84 -18.94
C GLN A 220 -19.60 -3.77 -19.47
N ASN A 221 -20.07 -2.87 -18.59
CA ASN A 221 -21.00 -1.80 -18.99
C ASN A 221 -20.38 -0.77 -19.91
N ARG A 222 -19.07 -0.50 -19.80
CA ARG A 222 -18.36 0.48 -20.65
C ARG A 222 -17.77 -0.13 -21.92
N GLN A 223 -17.63 -1.45 -21.99
CA GLN A 223 -17.18 -2.19 -23.18
C GLN A 223 -18.33 -2.75 -24.04
N ALA A 224 -19.58 -2.64 -23.58
CA ALA A 224 -20.80 -2.99 -24.34
C ALA A 224 -21.24 -1.84 -25.25
#